data_AF-A0A4Q9PGX8-F1
#
_entry.id   AF-A0A4Q9PGX8-F1
#
_cell.length_a   1.000
_cell.length_b   1.000
_cell.length_c   1.000
_cell.angle_alpha   90.00
_cell.angle_beta   90.00
_cell.angle_gamma   90.00
#
_symmetry.space_group_name_H-M   'P 1'
#
loop_
_entity.id
_entity.type
_entity.pdbx_description
1 polymer ?
#
loop_
_entity_poly.entity_id
_entity_poly.type
_entity_poly.pdbx_seq_one_letter_code
_entity_poly.pdbx_strand_id
1 'polypeptide(L)'
;MAALTIETGVYFIQNAGTGTVLDLTLGSNANGTKVQGFTKHELNDVWVSAQLWIIAQVPGTDEYTIQNANSRTYLDLTGSNIQNGTPLIGFEPTGNPNQRWIIKRNSTNTAYVIGNGATGTYVDLLNGGSANGTAVNGWAGEGPATTNPHQLWHIVRA
;
A
#
# COMPACT_ATOMS: atom_id res chain seq x y z
N MET A 1 19.65 -15.54 -9.27
CA MET A 1 19.43 -14.09 -9.51
C MET A 1 18.79 -13.54 -8.26
N ALA A 2 19.38 -12.54 -7.61
CA ALA A 2 18.74 -11.89 -6.47
C ALA A 2 17.43 -11.27 -6.96
N ALA A 3 16.31 -11.61 -6.32
CA ALA A 3 15.07 -10.87 -6.52
C ALA A 3 15.38 -9.39 -6.23
N LEU A 4 14.99 -8.47 -7.11
CA LEU A 4 15.11 -7.05 -6.83
C LEU A 4 14.26 -6.75 -5.58
N THR A 5 14.91 -6.57 -4.44
CA THR A 5 14.30 -6.09 -3.21
C THR A 5 14.01 -4.61 -3.35
N ILE A 6 12.92 -4.15 -2.73
CA ILE A 6 12.69 -2.71 -2.59
C ILE A 6 13.66 -2.21 -1.52
N GLU A 7 14.53 -1.27 -1.89
CA GLU A 7 15.41 -0.64 -0.90
C GLU A 7 14.59 0.09 0.16
N THR A 8 15.06 0.08 1.41
CA THR A 8 14.41 0.87 2.45
C THR A 8 14.40 2.36 2.07
N GLY A 9 13.25 3.01 2.22
CA GLY A 9 13.14 4.45 1.97
C GLY A 9 11.71 4.95 1.86
N VAL A 10 11.58 6.18 1.37
CA VAL A 10 10.31 6.90 1.28
C VAL A 10 9.80 6.86 -0.15
N TYR A 11 8.54 6.49 -0.32
CA TYR A 11 7.92 6.26 -1.61
C TYR A 11 6.52 6.84 -1.67
N PHE A 12 6.11 7.26 -2.87
CA PHE A 12 4.71 7.21 -3.27
C PHE A 12 4.37 5.79 -3.72
N ILE A 13 3.19 5.31 -3.35
CA ILE A 13 2.64 4.07 -3.89
C ILE A 13 1.48 4.46 -4.81
N GLN A 14 1.74 4.50 -6.11
CA GLN A 14 0.85 5.05 -7.13
C GLN A 14 0.11 3.93 -7.86
N ASN A 15 -1.21 4.00 -7.95
CA ASN A 15 -1.97 3.04 -8.74
C ASN A 15 -1.61 3.17 -10.23
N ALA A 16 -1.34 2.04 -10.89
CA ALA A 16 -0.87 2.00 -12.27
C ALA A 16 -1.95 2.39 -13.29
N GLY A 17 -3.24 2.21 -12.97
CA GLY A 17 -4.35 2.53 -13.87
C GLY A 17 -4.79 3.99 -13.79
N THR A 18 -4.90 4.54 -12.58
CA THR A 18 -5.48 5.89 -12.35
C THR A 18 -4.42 6.97 -12.15
N GLY A 19 -3.21 6.62 -11.73
CA GLY A 19 -2.20 7.58 -11.31
C GLY A 19 -2.45 8.20 -9.92
N THR A 20 -3.53 7.86 -9.22
CA THR A 20 -3.75 8.26 -7.81
C THR A 20 -2.78 7.52 -6.90
N VAL A 21 -2.44 8.10 -5.76
CA VAL A 21 -1.54 7.49 -4.77
C VAL A 21 -2.30 7.03 -3.53
N LEU A 22 -1.69 6.09 -2.81
CA LEU A 22 -2.08 5.73 -1.46
C LEU A 22 -1.93 6.94 -0.52
N ASP A 23 -3.03 7.32 0.10
CA ASP A 23 -3.16 8.46 0.99
C ASP A 23 -3.74 7.98 2.32
N LEU A 24 -3.12 8.37 3.43
CA LEU A 24 -3.72 8.21 4.75
C LEU A 24 -4.55 9.44 5.04
N THR A 25 -5.85 9.29 5.26
CA THR A 25 -6.77 10.44 5.37
C THR A 25 -6.30 11.47 6.39
N LEU A 26 -6.02 12.69 5.90
CA LEU A 26 -5.52 13.84 6.66
C LEU A 26 -4.16 13.59 7.37
N GLY A 27 -3.44 12.52 7.03
CA GLY A 27 -2.23 12.09 7.73
C GLY A 27 -2.46 11.77 9.21
N SER A 28 -3.67 11.43 9.61
CA SER A 28 -4.04 11.21 11.02
C SER A 28 -3.33 9.99 11.62
N ASN A 29 -2.93 10.08 12.90
CA ASN A 29 -2.37 8.97 13.66
C ASN A 29 -3.40 8.20 14.50
N ALA A 30 -4.69 8.51 14.36
CA ALA A 30 -5.74 7.75 15.00
C ALA A 30 -5.80 6.33 14.42
N ASN A 31 -5.88 5.33 15.29
CA ASN A 31 -6.10 3.94 14.90
C ASN A 31 -7.39 3.81 14.08
N GLY A 32 -7.32 3.13 12.94
CA GLY A 32 -8.47 2.99 12.03
C GLY A 32 -8.62 4.14 11.04
N THR A 33 -7.64 5.05 10.96
CA THR A 33 -7.66 6.10 9.92
C THR A 33 -7.70 5.45 8.54
N LYS A 34 -8.67 5.85 7.74
CA LYS A 34 -8.88 5.30 6.40
C LYS A 34 -7.65 5.52 5.52
N VAL A 35 -7.32 4.48 4.75
CA VAL A 35 -6.41 4.59 3.61
C VAL A 35 -7.23 4.67 2.32
N GLN A 36 -6.86 5.58 1.43
CA GLN A 36 -7.64 5.93 0.25
C GLN A 36 -6.75 6.22 -0.97
N GLY A 37 -7.33 6.13 -2.16
CA GLY A 37 -6.76 6.69 -3.37
C GLY A 37 -6.99 8.20 -3.39
N PHE A 38 -5.94 8.96 -3.67
CA PHE A 38 -6.02 10.41 -3.77
C PHE A 38 -5.10 10.94 -4.87
N THR A 39 -5.45 12.11 -5.41
CA THR A 39 -4.60 12.82 -6.37
C THR A 39 -3.26 13.13 -5.72
N LYS A 40 -2.16 12.84 -6.43
CA LYS A 40 -0.81 13.04 -5.90
C LYS A 40 -0.56 14.52 -5.60
N HIS A 41 -0.06 14.79 -4.39
CA HIS A 41 0.48 16.09 -3.99
C HIS A 41 1.95 16.25 -4.44
N GLU A 42 2.33 17.48 -4.76
CA GLU A 42 3.72 17.83 -5.02
C GLU A 42 4.56 17.78 -3.73
N LEU A 43 5.87 17.55 -3.84
CA LEU A 43 6.76 17.39 -2.67
C LEU A 43 6.84 18.63 -1.76
N ASN A 44 6.48 19.80 -2.26
CA ASN A 44 6.41 21.04 -1.49
C ASN A 44 5.02 21.33 -0.89
N ASP A 45 4.02 20.48 -1.14
CA ASP A 45 2.70 20.59 -0.53
C ASP A 45 2.74 20.14 0.93
N VAL A 46 2.11 20.89 1.82
CA VAL A 46 2.05 20.58 3.26
C VAL A 46 1.34 19.26 3.56
N TRP A 47 0.49 18.77 2.63
CA TRP A 47 -0.24 17.51 2.77
C TRP A 47 0.49 16.31 2.16
N VAL A 48 1.63 16.51 1.48
CA VAL A 48 2.32 15.42 0.78
C VAL A 48 2.76 14.30 1.73
N SER A 49 3.09 14.63 2.98
CA SER A 49 3.51 13.64 3.98
C SER A 49 2.44 12.57 4.26
N ALA A 50 1.15 12.88 4.07
CA ALA A 50 0.05 11.92 4.18
C ALA A 50 0.06 10.85 3.07
N GLN A 51 0.77 11.11 1.96
CA GLN A 51 0.91 10.24 0.78
C GLN A 51 2.29 9.58 0.67
N LEU A 52 3.20 9.90 1.60
CA LEU A 52 4.53 9.33 1.65
C LEU A 52 4.56 8.13 2.59
N TRP A 53 5.13 7.03 2.10
CA TRP A 53 5.22 5.76 2.82
C TRP A 53 6.66 5.30 2.91
N ILE A 54 7.10 5.04 4.14
CA ILE A 54 8.37 4.40 4.44
C ILE A 54 8.18 2.90 4.25
N ILE A 55 8.80 2.36 3.21
CA ILE A 55 8.85 0.91 2.96
C ILE A 55 10.16 0.40 3.54
N ALA A 56 10.10 -0.59 4.42
CA ALA A 56 11.26 -1.19 5.05
C ALA A 56 11.12 -2.71 5.13
N GLN A 57 12.16 -3.44 4.71
CA GLN A 57 12.17 -4.90 4.81
C GLN A 57 12.17 -5.33 6.28
N VAL A 58 11.37 -6.34 6.60
CA VAL A 58 11.39 -6.98 7.91
C VAL A 58 12.63 -7.88 7.98
N PRO A 59 13.56 -7.66 8.94
CA PRO A 59 14.83 -8.39 8.99
C PRO A 59 14.66 -9.91 8.98
N GLY A 60 15.41 -10.58 8.10
CA GLY A 60 15.39 -12.04 7.98
C GLY A 60 14.19 -12.63 7.21
N THR A 61 13.36 -11.79 6.58
CA THR A 61 12.17 -12.22 5.81
C THR A 61 12.12 -11.57 4.43
N ASP A 62 11.18 -12.00 3.57
CA ASP A 62 10.84 -11.34 2.30
C ASP A 62 9.67 -10.34 2.43
N GLU A 63 9.22 -10.08 3.66
CA GLU A 63 8.13 -9.16 3.96
C GLU A 63 8.65 -7.73 4.20
N TYR A 64 7.75 -6.77 4.01
CA TYR A 64 7.97 -5.35 4.23
C TYR A 64 6.94 -4.82 5.21
N THR A 65 7.33 -3.80 5.96
CA THR A 65 6.38 -2.87 6.58
C THR A 65 6.22 -1.63 5.70
N ILE A 66 5.04 -1.02 5.77
CA ILE A 66 4.68 0.18 5.01
C ILE A 66 4.14 1.20 6.03
N GLN A 67 5.00 2.13 6.47
CA GLN A 67 4.68 3.12 7.50
C GLN A 67 4.39 4.48 6.87
N ASN A 68 3.30 5.13 7.23
CA ASN A 68 3.03 6.49 6.77
C ASN A 68 4.05 7.49 7.36
N ALA A 69 4.62 8.35 6.53
CA ALA A 69 5.68 9.27 6.92
C ALA A 69 5.18 10.40 7.84
N ASN A 70 3.89 10.77 7.74
CA ASN A 70 3.26 11.78 8.60
C ASN A 70 2.90 11.21 9.97
N SER A 71 2.02 10.20 9.98
CA SER A 71 1.37 9.71 11.20
C SER A 71 2.23 8.74 12.02
N ARG A 72 3.21 8.09 11.36
CA ARG A 72 3.98 6.95 11.89
C ARG A 72 3.15 5.67 12.15
N THR A 73 1.89 5.66 11.74
CA THR A 73 1.06 4.44 11.69
C THR A 73 1.40 3.59 10.47
N TYR A 74 1.09 2.30 10.54
CA TYR A 74 1.40 1.31 9.53
C TYR A 74 0.16 1.00 8.70
N LEU A 75 0.38 0.71 7.41
CA LEU A 75 -0.64 0.14 6.54
C LEU A 75 -1.05 -1.22 7.11
N ASP A 76 -2.32 -1.33 7.47
CA ASP A 76 -2.88 -2.45 8.21
C ASP A 76 -4.13 -2.97 7.49
N LEU A 77 -4.19 -4.29 7.27
CA LEU A 77 -5.40 -4.97 6.82
C LEU A 77 -6.28 -5.29 8.03
N THR A 78 -7.44 -4.62 8.09
CA THR A 78 -8.32 -4.66 9.28
C THR A 78 -8.62 -6.09 9.72
N GLY A 79 -8.18 -6.42 10.95
CA GLY A 79 -8.48 -7.70 11.60
C GLY A 79 -7.91 -8.95 10.90
N SER A 80 -6.91 -8.80 10.01
CA SER A 80 -6.42 -9.89 9.16
C SER A 80 -7.54 -10.60 8.38
N ASN A 81 -8.60 -9.86 8.01
CA ASN A 81 -9.76 -10.46 7.36
C ASN A 81 -9.47 -10.68 5.87
N ILE A 82 -9.70 -11.92 5.41
CA ILE A 82 -9.48 -12.35 4.02
C ILE A 82 -10.62 -11.92 3.07
N GLN A 83 -11.76 -11.47 3.61
CA GLN A 83 -12.91 -11.12 2.79
C GLN A 83 -12.62 -9.93 1.87
N ASN A 84 -13.10 -10.00 0.64
CA ASN A 84 -13.00 -8.91 -0.32
C ASN A 84 -13.64 -7.63 0.23
N GLY A 85 -12.94 -6.51 0.07
CA GLY A 85 -13.40 -5.22 0.59
C GLY A 85 -13.02 -4.99 2.05
N THR A 86 -12.19 -5.85 2.66
CA THR A 86 -11.64 -5.59 4.00
C THR A 86 -10.86 -4.27 3.98
N PRO A 87 -11.16 -3.29 4.85
CA PRO A 87 -10.52 -1.98 4.79
C PRO A 87 -9.02 -2.03 5.09
N LEU A 88 -8.26 -1.24 4.33
CA LEU A 88 -6.90 -0.85 4.71
C LEU A 88 -6.96 0.44 5.52
N ILE A 89 -6.23 0.44 6.63
CA ILE A 89 -6.21 1.53 7.60
C ILE A 89 -4.78 1.86 8.00
N GLY A 90 -4.58 3.05 8.57
CA GLY A 90 -3.46 3.35 9.42
C GLY A 90 -3.74 2.83 10.83
N PHE A 91 -2.81 2.04 11.37
CA PHE A 91 -2.87 1.55 12.74
C PHE A 91 -1.50 1.66 13.42
N GLU A 92 -1.46 1.82 14.74
CA GLU A 92 -0.21 1.79 15.50
C GLU A 92 0.60 0.51 15.23
N PRO A 93 1.94 0.53 15.37
CA PRO A 93 2.76 -0.66 15.14
C PRO A 93 2.36 -1.79 16.10
N THR A 94 1.89 -2.90 15.55
CA THR A 94 1.53 -4.09 16.35
C THR A 94 2.52 -5.24 16.16
N GLY A 95 3.30 -5.22 15.07
CA GLY A 95 4.17 -6.35 14.67
C GLY A 95 3.41 -7.55 14.10
N ASN A 96 2.08 -7.49 14.05
CA ASN A 96 1.21 -8.55 13.57
C ASN A 96 1.32 -8.75 12.05
N PRO A 97 1.01 -9.96 11.54
CA PRO A 97 1.06 -10.28 10.12
C PRO A 97 0.20 -9.39 9.21
N ASN A 98 -0.88 -8.78 9.71
CA ASN A 98 -1.70 -7.85 8.93
C ASN A 98 -1.03 -6.51 8.60
N GLN A 99 0.13 -6.22 9.21
CA GLN A 99 0.98 -5.06 8.90
C GLN A 99 2.24 -5.45 8.09
N ARG A 100 2.30 -6.71 7.63
CA ARG A 100 3.40 -7.25 6.84
C ARG A 100 2.96 -7.53 5.42
N TRP A 101 3.78 -7.09 4.48
CA TRP A 101 3.42 -7.02 3.07
C TRP A 101 4.50 -7.66 2.20
N ILE A 102 4.09 -8.55 1.31
CA ILE A 102 4.94 -9.12 0.27
C ILE A 102 4.80 -8.25 -0.98
N ILE A 103 5.89 -7.61 -1.39
CA ILE A 103 5.92 -6.72 -2.55
C ILE A 103 6.65 -7.41 -3.69
N LYS A 104 5.96 -7.68 -4.80
CA LYS A 104 6.52 -8.40 -5.96
C LYS A 104 6.23 -7.66 -7.25
N ARG A 105 7.20 -7.67 -8.18
CA ARG A 105 6.95 -7.24 -9.58
C ARG A 105 5.86 -8.13 -10.19
N ASN A 106 5.00 -7.54 -11.00
CA ASN A 106 4.07 -8.30 -11.83
C ASN A 106 4.82 -9.02 -12.97
N SER A 107 4.16 -9.97 -13.64
CA SER A 107 4.78 -10.85 -14.65
C SER A 107 5.32 -10.11 -15.87
N THR A 108 4.84 -8.89 -16.14
CA THR A 108 5.35 -8.02 -17.22
C THR A 108 6.45 -7.06 -16.76
N ASN A 109 6.82 -7.08 -15.48
CA ASN A 109 7.82 -6.21 -14.86
C ASN A 109 7.54 -4.70 -15.02
N THR A 110 6.26 -4.31 -15.15
CA THR A 110 5.84 -2.91 -15.33
C THR A 110 5.38 -2.28 -14.01
N ALA A 111 4.82 -3.07 -13.10
CA ALA A 111 4.28 -2.61 -11.83
C ALA A 111 4.57 -3.63 -10.71
N TYR A 112 4.07 -3.35 -9.52
CA TYR A 112 4.12 -4.20 -8.35
C TYR A 112 2.72 -4.62 -7.93
N VAL A 113 2.64 -5.80 -7.32
CA VAL A 113 1.53 -6.20 -6.46
C VAL A 113 1.98 -6.15 -5.01
N ILE A 114 1.06 -5.81 -4.11
CA ILE A 114 1.33 -5.70 -2.67
C ILE A 114 0.37 -6.66 -1.98
N GLY A 115 0.86 -7.84 -1.62
CA GLY A 115 0.09 -8.89 -0.95
C GLY A 115 0.26 -8.82 0.55
N ASN A 116 -0.82 -9.02 1.31
CA ASN A 116 -0.76 -9.11 2.76
C ASN A 116 -0.24 -10.50 3.17
N GLY A 117 0.78 -10.56 4.03
CA GLY A 117 1.42 -11.81 4.45
C GLY A 117 0.49 -12.75 5.22
N ALA A 118 -0.53 -12.21 5.92
CA ALA A 118 -1.46 -13.00 6.73
C ALA A 118 -2.57 -13.66 5.90
N THR A 119 -3.08 -12.95 4.89
CA THR A 119 -4.32 -13.34 4.18
C THR A 119 -4.11 -13.74 2.73
N GLY A 120 -2.98 -13.36 2.13
CA GLY A 120 -2.76 -13.51 0.69
C GLY A 120 -3.65 -12.62 -0.20
N THR A 121 -4.43 -11.71 0.39
CA THR A 121 -5.15 -10.66 -0.35
C THR A 121 -4.21 -9.53 -0.75
N TYR A 122 -4.62 -8.72 -1.71
CA TYR A 122 -3.81 -7.66 -2.29
C TYR A 122 -4.42 -6.29 -2.01
N VAL A 123 -3.54 -5.28 -1.90
CA VAL A 123 -3.94 -3.86 -1.89
C VAL A 123 -4.65 -3.55 -3.21
N ASP A 124 -5.92 -3.20 -3.12
CA ASP A 124 -6.83 -2.98 -4.25
C ASP A 124 -7.46 -1.58 -4.16
N LEU A 125 -7.31 -0.78 -5.21
CA LEU A 125 -8.04 0.48 -5.37
C LEU A 125 -9.46 0.18 -5.85
N LEU A 126 -10.45 0.34 -4.98
CA LEU A 126 -11.81 -0.14 -5.20
C LEU A 126 -12.37 0.34 -6.55
N ASN A 127 -12.74 -0.63 -7.40
CA ASN A 127 -13.28 -0.43 -8.74
C ASN A 127 -12.41 0.45 -9.68
N GLY A 128 -11.11 0.63 -9.38
CA GLY A 128 -10.23 1.49 -10.15
C GLY A 128 -10.65 2.96 -10.12
N GLY A 129 -11.30 3.41 -9.05
CA GLY A 129 -11.79 4.78 -8.94
C GLY A 129 -10.64 5.80 -8.85
N SER A 130 -10.68 6.83 -9.70
CA SER A 130 -9.71 7.93 -9.68
C SER A 130 -10.15 9.12 -8.82
N ALA A 131 -11.35 9.07 -8.25
CA ALA A 131 -11.86 10.14 -7.39
C ALA A 131 -11.10 10.18 -6.06
N ASN A 132 -10.83 11.38 -5.57
CA ASN A 132 -10.26 11.58 -4.24
C ASN A 132 -11.13 10.90 -3.18
N GLY A 133 -10.50 10.06 -2.36
CA GLY A 133 -11.18 9.31 -1.32
C GLY A 133 -11.74 7.96 -1.77
N THR A 134 -11.41 7.50 -2.98
CA THR A 134 -11.67 6.11 -3.40
C THR A 134 -11.11 5.15 -2.35
N ALA A 135 -11.90 4.17 -1.91
CA ALA A 135 -11.46 3.24 -0.90
C ALA A 135 -10.30 2.37 -1.39
N VAL A 136 -9.36 2.06 -0.50
CA VAL A 136 -8.34 1.03 -0.74
C VAL A 136 -8.59 -0.09 0.25
N ASN A 137 -8.69 -1.32 -0.25
CA ASN A 137 -9.09 -2.48 0.52
C ASN A 137 -8.18 -3.69 0.22
N GLY A 138 -8.28 -4.73 1.04
CA GLY A 138 -7.82 -6.07 0.71
C GLY A 138 -8.81 -6.74 -0.22
N TRP A 139 -8.29 -7.35 -1.29
CA TRP A 139 -9.09 -8.12 -2.24
C TRP A 139 -8.32 -9.35 -2.73
N ALA A 140 -9.03 -10.44 -3.02
CA ALA A 140 -8.45 -11.61 -3.67
C ALA A 140 -7.83 -11.21 -5.03
N GLY A 141 -6.75 -11.88 -5.43
CA GLY A 141 -6.05 -11.55 -6.67
C GLY A 141 -5.13 -12.66 -7.14
N GLU A 142 -4.67 -12.52 -8.38
CA GLU A 142 -3.79 -13.49 -9.05
C GLU A 142 -2.30 -13.21 -8.78
N GLY A 143 -2.00 -12.32 -7.82
CA GLY A 143 -0.65 -11.91 -7.47
C GLY A 143 0.11 -11.39 -8.69
N PRO A 144 1.40 -11.76 -8.87
CA PRO A 144 2.19 -11.27 -9.99
C PRO A 144 1.58 -11.48 -11.38
N ALA A 145 0.71 -12.49 -11.56
CA ALA A 145 0.05 -12.76 -12.84
C ALA A 145 -1.12 -11.81 -13.15
N THR A 146 -1.59 -11.02 -12.17
CA THR A 146 -2.75 -10.15 -12.36
C THR A 146 -2.55 -9.13 -13.47
N THR A 147 -3.59 -8.96 -14.27
CA THR A 147 -3.72 -7.86 -15.24
C THR A 147 -4.68 -6.78 -14.75
N ASN A 148 -5.30 -6.97 -13.58
CA ASN A 148 -6.24 -6.02 -12.99
C ASN A 148 -5.50 -4.75 -12.52
N PRO A 149 -5.71 -3.58 -13.14
CA PRO A 149 -4.99 -2.36 -12.78
C PRO A 149 -5.32 -1.85 -11.37
N HIS A 150 -6.39 -2.33 -10.73
CA HIS A 150 -6.75 -1.94 -9.36
C HIS A 150 -5.71 -2.43 -8.33
N GLN A 151 -5.03 -3.53 -8.63
CA GLN A 151 -4.03 -4.18 -7.77
C GLN A 151 -2.59 -3.96 -8.23
N LEU A 152 -2.40 -3.14 -9.27
CA LEU A 152 -1.09 -2.82 -9.81
C LEU A 152 -0.64 -1.44 -9.32
N TRP A 153 0.56 -1.38 -8.76
CA TRP A 153 1.11 -0.19 -8.12
C TRP A 153 2.52 0.10 -8.63
N HIS A 154 2.81 1.35 -8.96
CA HIS A 154 4.17 1.86 -9.11
C HIS A 154 4.69 2.31 -7.75
N ILE A 155 5.85 1.80 -7.34
CA ILE A 155 6.56 2.25 -6.14
C ILE A 155 7.58 3.30 -6.60
N VAL A 156 7.24 4.57 -6.41
CA VAL A 156 7.99 5.73 -6.91
C VAL A 156 8.72 6.38 -5.76
N ARG A 157 10.05 6.42 -5.80
CA ARG A 157 10.84 7.03 -4.73
C ARG A 157 10.55 8.53 -4.65
N ALA A 158 10.32 9.00 -3.43
CA ALA A 158 10.04 10.41 -3.13
C ALA A 158 11.33 11.24 -3.08
#